data_AF-B9V8U4-F1
#
_entry.id   AF-B9V8U4-F1
#
_cell.length_a   1.000
_cell.length_b   1.000
_cell.length_c   1.000
_cell.angle_alpha   90.00
_cell.angle_beta   90.00
_cell.angle_gamma   90.00
#
_symmetry.space_group_name_H-M   'P 1'
#
loop_
_entity.id
_entity.type
_entity.pdbx_description
1 polymer ?
#
loop_
_entity_poly.entity_id
_entity_poly.type
_entity_poly.pdbx_seq_one_letter_code
_entity_poly.pdbx_strand_id
1 'polypeptide(L)'
;VGCIDCHGPVGAKSIQHDKDLVMPDRAKCGTCHVGEFGEAESEKNQEWPQKQWEKGHPSHAVDWEANVNLAIWAGMPEREIAQGCDLCHYNQNKCDGCHARHTFSAAEARQPEACATCHNGVDHNEFENFMLSKHGTIYQTLGKTSWNFEAPLKDALTGGNYTAPTCQYCHFEADGQFSHNLVKKSRWAFNPTPAIADNLNHPWFEYRKAMWVKTCSNCHSPSFAETYLTTADKGTIEGVKVEQEAKKVVEALYKDGLLTGQTTNR
;
A
#
# COMPACT_ATOMS: atom_id res chain seq x y z
N VAL A 1 28.59 5.38 -2.18
CA VAL A 1 27.58 6.37 -1.73
C VAL A 1 27.82 6.61 -0.25
N GLY A 2 28.34 7.78 0.11
CA GLY A 2 28.58 8.19 1.50
C GLY A 2 27.60 9.29 1.94
N CYS A 3 27.81 9.82 3.15
CA CYS A 3 26.94 10.85 3.74
C CYS A 3 26.77 12.07 2.81
N ILE A 4 27.87 12.56 2.24
CA ILE A 4 27.89 13.74 1.37
C ILE A 4 27.16 13.52 0.04
N ASP A 5 27.08 12.28 -0.46
CA ASP A 5 26.40 11.99 -1.72
C ASP A 5 24.88 12.13 -1.57
N CYS A 6 24.34 11.77 -0.39
CA CYS A 6 22.91 11.84 -0.09
C CYS A 6 22.51 13.18 0.52
N HIS A 7 23.29 13.70 1.48
CA HIS A 7 22.97 14.92 2.22
C HIS A 7 23.58 16.19 1.61
N GLY A 8 24.36 16.07 0.53
CA GLY A 8 24.87 17.18 -0.27
C GLY A 8 24.82 16.83 -1.76
N PRO A 9 25.49 17.56 -2.66
CA PRO A 9 25.53 17.20 -4.08
C PRO A 9 26.24 15.85 -4.31
N VAL A 10 25.70 15.00 -5.20
CA VAL A 10 26.31 13.69 -5.51
C VAL A 10 27.72 13.88 -6.06
N GLY A 11 28.71 13.18 -5.50
CA GLY A 11 30.11 13.30 -5.92
C GLY A 11 30.83 14.55 -5.40
N ALA A 12 30.21 15.36 -4.54
CA ALA A 12 30.89 16.48 -3.89
C ALA A 12 32.01 15.98 -2.96
N LYS A 13 33.12 16.72 -2.91
CA LYS A 13 34.26 16.44 -2.02
C LYS A 13 34.14 17.10 -0.65
N SER A 14 33.41 18.21 -0.58
CA SER A 14 33.16 18.99 0.63
C SER A 14 31.88 19.81 0.47
N ILE A 15 31.23 20.12 1.59
CA ILE A 15 30.04 20.97 1.67
C ILE A 15 30.15 21.92 2.87
N GLN A 16 29.42 23.03 2.85
CA GLN A 16 29.17 23.89 4.02
C GLN A 16 28.00 23.31 4.82
N HIS A 17 28.28 22.78 6.01
CA HIS A 17 27.32 22.02 6.80
C HIS A 17 26.04 22.81 7.16
N ASP A 18 26.14 24.12 7.37
CA ASP A 18 25.02 25.01 7.74
C ASP A 18 24.16 25.46 6.55
N LYS A 19 24.60 25.20 5.31
CA LYS A 19 23.93 25.71 4.10
C LYS A 19 23.57 24.64 3.08
N ASP A 20 24.45 23.67 2.91
CA ASP A 20 24.39 22.72 1.80
C ASP A 20 23.74 21.39 2.20
N LEU A 21 23.49 21.17 3.50
CA LEU A 21 22.86 19.95 3.98
C LEU A 21 21.39 19.88 3.57
N VAL A 22 21.00 18.72 3.04
CA VAL A 22 19.63 18.40 2.69
C VAL A 22 19.19 17.10 3.35
N MET A 23 17.87 16.95 3.54
CA MET A 23 17.27 15.63 3.75
C MET A 23 17.08 14.98 2.38
N PRO A 24 17.60 13.76 2.14
CA PRO A 24 17.47 13.09 0.86
C PRO A 24 15.99 12.78 0.60
N ASP A 25 15.40 13.47 -0.37
CA ASP A 25 14.07 13.17 -0.86
C ASP A 25 14.09 12.01 -1.87
N ARG A 26 12.91 11.65 -2.37
CA ARG A 26 12.75 10.59 -3.36
C ARG A 26 13.50 10.86 -4.66
N ALA A 27 13.55 12.11 -5.11
CA ALA A 27 14.27 12.50 -6.33
C ALA A 27 15.78 12.37 -6.15
N LYS A 28 16.30 12.64 -4.95
CA LYS A 28 17.70 12.44 -4.59
C LYS A 28 18.12 11.00 -4.75
N CYS A 29 17.30 10.05 -4.27
CA CYS A 29 17.51 8.62 -4.48
C CYS A 29 17.45 8.25 -5.98
N GLY A 30 16.49 8.84 -6.71
CA GLY A 30 16.29 8.65 -8.15
C GLY A 30 17.46 9.10 -9.03
N THR A 31 18.43 9.85 -8.51
CA THR A 31 19.66 10.20 -9.26
C THR A 31 20.52 8.98 -9.60
N CYS A 32 20.44 7.91 -8.80
CA CYS A 32 21.12 6.64 -9.05
C CYS A 32 20.12 5.51 -9.33
N HIS A 33 19.01 5.47 -8.58
CA HIS A 33 17.98 4.42 -8.67
C HIS A 33 16.87 4.83 -9.65
N VAL A 34 17.24 5.12 -10.90
CA VAL A 34 16.32 5.65 -11.92
C VAL A 34 15.20 4.66 -12.24
N GLY A 35 15.52 3.36 -12.26
CA GLY A 35 14.56 2.29 -12.54
C GLY A 35 13.48 2.21 -11.47
N GLU A 36 13.89 2.03 -10.21
CA GLU A 36 12.98 1.93 -9.05
C GLU A 36 12.18 3.22 -8.86
N PHE A 37 12.83 4.38 -9.06
CA PHE A 37 12.15 5.68 -9.02
C PHE A 37 11.06 5.78 -10.09
N GLY A 38 11.37 5.43 -11.34
CA GLY A 38 10.41 5.46 -12.45
C GLY A 38 9.27 4.46 -12.28
N GLU A 39 9.55 3.26 -11.76
CA GLU A 39 8.54 2.27 -11.41
C GLU A 39 7.54 2.82 -10.39
N ALA A 40 8.03 3.35 -9.26
CA ALA A 40 7.14 3.88 -8.25
C ALA A 40 6.42 5.16 -8.71
N GLU A 41 7.05 6.02 -9.53
CA GLU A 41 6.36 7.21 -10.07
C GLU A 41 5.26 6.83 -11.06
N SER A 42 5.37 5.66 -11.71
CA SER A 42 4.34 5.19 -12.64
C SER A 42 3.00 4.89 -11.97
N GLU A 43 2.94 4.78 -10.64
CA GLU A 43 1.69 4.64 -9.89
C GLU A 43 0.75 5.85 -10.12
N LYS A 44 1.30 7.05 -10.37
CA LYS A 44 0.53 8.27 -10.70
C LYS A 44 -0.31 8.14 -11.96
N ASN A 45 0.01 7.17 -12.83
CA ASN A 45 -0.73 6.89 -14.05
C ASN A 45 -1.93 5.96 -13.83
N GLN A 46 -2.16 5.46 -12.61
CA GLN A 46 -3.33 4.65 -12.31
C GLN A 46 -4.61 5.46 -12.51
N GLU A 47 -5.55 4.88 -13.25
CA GLU A 47 -6.88 5.45 -13.45
C GLU A 47 -7.95 4.39 -13.22
N TRP A 48 -8.97 4.77 -12.45
CA TRP A 48 -10.12 3.93 -12.15
C TRP A 48 -11.20 4.11 -13.20
N PRO A 49 -11.77 3.01 -13.75
CA PRO A 49 -12.63 3.08 -14.92
C PRO A 49 -13.96 3.84 -14.70
N GLN A 50 -14.45 3.93 -13.46
CA GLN A 50 -15.61 4.75 -13.09
C GLN A 50 -15.23 5.91 -12.15
N LYS A 51 -13.96 6.31 -12.12
CA LYS A 51 -13.44 7.37 -11.24
C LYS A 51 -13.76 7.13 -9.76
N GLN A 52 -13.73 5.87 -9.33
CA GLN A 52 -13.92 5.50 -7.92
C GLN A 52 -12.90 6.16 -6.99
N TRP A 53 -11.69 6.37 -7.52
CA TRP A 53 -10.66 7.20 -6.92
C TRP A 53 -10.15 8.20 -7.95
N GLU A 54 -9.57 9.29 -7.45
CA GLU A 54 -8.83 10.23 -8.28
C GLU A 54 -7.63 9.55 -8.95
N LYS A 55 -7.16 10.16 -10.03
CA LYS A 55 -5.99 9.64 -10.77
C LYS A 55 -4.78 9.51 -9.81
N GLY A 56 -4.04 8.42 -9.96
CA GLY A 56 -2.90 8.08 -9.10
C GLY A 56 -3.27 7.53 -7.72
N HIS A 57 -4.55 7.59 -7.31
CA HIS A 57 -4.97 7.14 -5.98
C HIS A 57 -5.58 5.72 -5.99
N PRO A 58 -5.55 5.03 -4.84
CA PRO A 58 -4.53 5.17 -3.80
C PRO A 58 -3.18 4.66 -4.31
N SER A 59 -2.07 5.31 -3.92
CA SER A 59 -0.71 4.82 -4.19
C SER A 59 0.33 5.47 -3.28
N HIS A 60 1.54 4.88 -3.20
CA HIS A 60 2.66 5.48 -2.47
C HIS A 60 3.20 6.72 -3.18
N ALA A 61 2.96 6.86 -4.48
CA ALA A 61 3.41 8.02 -5.24
C ALA A 61 2.62 9.31 -4.98
N VAL A 62 1.44 9.21 -4.35
CA VAL A 62 0.57 10.34 -4.00
C VAL A 62 0.06 10.25 -2.54
N ASP A 63 0.73 9.48 -1.67
CA ASP A 63 0.25 9.26 -0.30
C ASP A 63 0.27 10.54 0.54
N TRP A 64 1.31 11.37 0.37
CA TRP A 64 1.41 12.67 1.03
C TRP A 64 0.37 13.66 0.51
N GLU A 65 0.17 13.71 -0.81
CA GLU A 65 -0.87 14.52 -1.44
C GLU A 65 -2.25 14.15 -0.89
N ALA A 66 -2.57 12.86 -0.80
CA ALA A 66 -3.80 12.37 -0.21
C ALA A 66 -3.97 12.81 1.25
N ASN A 67 -2.90 12.75 2.04
CA ASN A 67 -2.89 13.16 3.44
C ASN A 67 -3.14 14.67 3.61
N VAL A 68 -2.37 15.51 2.94
CA VAL A 68 -2.46 16.97 3.13
C VAL A 68 -3.72 17.59 2.52
N ASN A 69 -4.32 16.91 1.54
CA ASN A 69 -5.60 17.32 0.95
C ASN A 69 -6.82 16.89 1.78
N LEU A 70 -6.65 16.08 2.82
CA LEU A 70 -7.74 15.71 3.72
C LEU A 70 -8.18 16.92 4.56
N ALA A 71 -9.43 17.34 4.41
CA ALA A 71 -9.94 18.56 5.04
C ALA A 71 -9.79 18.58 6.57
N ILE A 72 -9.99 17.44 7.25
CA ILE A 72 -9.81 17.37 8.72
C ILE A 72 -8.33 17.48 9.11
N TRP A 73 -7.42 16.86 8.35
CA TRP A 73 -5.99 16.99 8.58
C TRP A 73 -5.55 18.45 8.42
N ALA A 74 -6.04 19.15 7.39
CA ALA A 74 -5.69 20.55 7.15
C ALA A 74 -6.35 21.52 8.16
N GLY A 75 -7.56 21.19 8.63
CA GLY A 75 -8.38 22.07 9.47
C GLY A 75 -8.20 21.89 10.97
N MET A 76 -7.65 20.77 11.44
CA MET A 76 -7.57 20.49 12.87
C MET A 76 -6.44 21.25 13.58
N PRO A 77 -6.68 21.79 14.79
CA PRO A 77 -5.66 22.52 15.56
C PRO A 77 -4.64 21.60 16.24
N GLU A 78 -4.97 20.33 16.51
CA GLU A 78 -4.07 19.36 17.16
C GLU A 78 -3.01 18.85 16.19
N ARG A 79 -2.01 19.69 15.89
CA ARG A 79 -1.00 19.41 14.86
C ARG A 79 -0.16 18.18 15.14
N GLU A 80 0.13 17.87 16.40
CA GLU A 80 0.86 16.65 16.77
C GLU A 80 0.04 15.37 16.52
N ILE A 81 -1.30 15.46 16.57
CA ILE A 81 -2.18 14.36 16.16
C ILE A 81 -2.18 14.24 14.64
N ALA A 82 -2.33 15.36 13.91
CA ALA A 82 -2.26 15.37 12.45
C ALA A 82 -0.92 14.83 11.92
N GLN A 83 0.18 15.14 12.63
CA GLN A 83 1.51 14.61 12.33
C GLN A 83 1.58 13.07 12.48
N GLY A 84 0.71 12.46 13.29
CA GLY A 84 0.56 11.01 13.31
C GLY A 84 0.20 10.44 11.93
N CYS A 85 -0.65 11.13 11.16
CA CYS A 85 -0.98 10.77 9.78
C CYS A 85 0.23 10.95 8.85
N ASP A 86 1.01 12.02 9.04
CA ASP A 86 2.23 12.30 8.26
C ASP A 86 3.25 11.17 8.35
N LEU A 87 3.31 10.50 9.52
CA LEU A 87 4.21 9.38 9.78
C LEU A 87 3.80 8.07 9.09
N CYS A 88 2.60 8.00 8.50
CA CYS A 88 2.21 6.90 7.60
C CYS A 88 2.27 7.29 6.12
N HIS A 89 2.11 8.58 5.82
CA HIS A 89 1.91 9.09 4.46
C HIS A 89 3.12 9.87 3.90
N TYR A 90 4.34 9.36 4.03
CA TYR A 90 5.55 10.08 3.60
C TYR A 90 6.26 9.48 2.38
N ASN A 91 5.77 8.37 1.80
CA ASN A 91 6.50 7.60 0.78
C ASN A 91 6.67 8.39 -0.53
N GLN A 92 5.74 9.31 -0.82
CA GLN A 92 5.88 10.28 -1.91
C GLN A 92 7.13 11.15 -1.75
N ASN A 93 7.50 11.47 -0.51
CA ASN A 93 8.57 12.43 -0.20
C ASN A 93 9.95 11.77 -0.05
N LYS A 94 10.02 10.52 0.45
CA LYS A 94 11.28 9.83 0.76
C LYS A 94 11.18 8.31 0.58
N CYS A 95 12.30 7.65 0.25
CA CYS A 95 12.35 6.22 -0.06
C CYS A 95 12.58 5.30 1.15
N ASP A 96 12.86 5.82 2.34
CA ASP A 96 13.35 5.03 3.48
C ASP A 96 12.23 4.47 4.38
N GLY A 97 11.02 4.28 3.82
CA GLY A 97 9.87 3.71 4.53
C GLY A 97 9.94 2.20 4.73
N CYS A 98 10.47 1.47 3.74
CA CYS A 98 10.56 0.01 3.77
C CYS A 98 11.97 -0.51 4.05
N HIS A 99 12.99 0.11 3.43
CA HIS A 99 14.41 -0.18 3.69
C HIS A 99 15.01 0.99 4.46
N ALA A 100 14.96 0.90 5.79
CA ALA A 100 15.21 2.06 6.62
C ALA A 100 16.65 2.58 6.52
N ARG A 101 16.78 3.89 6.70
CA ARG A 101 18.09 4.54 6.90
C ARG A 101 18.74 3.99 8.18
N HIS A 102 20.06 3.84 8.26
CA HIS A 102 21.07 4.08 7.23
C HIS A 102 21.63 2.80 6.60
N THR A 103 21.01 1.65 6.89
CA THR A 103 21.42 0.36 6.33
C THR A 103 20.92 0.19 4.90
N PHE A 104 19.72 0.72 4.59
CA PHE A 104 19.09 0.62 3.27
C PHE A 104 19.06 -0.83 2.75
N SER A 105 18.73 -1.78 3.65
CA SER A 105 18.75 -3.21 3.30
C SER A 105 17.54 -3.59 2.46
N ALA A 106 17.79 -4.08 1.26
CA ALA A 106 16.73 -4.66 0.43
C ALA A 106 16.13 -5.92 1.07
N ALA A 107 16.91 -6.67 1.86
CA ALA A 107 16.43 -7.83 2.60
C ALA A 107 15.49 -7.45 3.75
N GLU A 108 15.75 -6.33 4.43
CA GLU A 108 14.83 -5.74 5.41
C GLU A 108 13.49 -5.39 4.75
N ALA A 109 13.53 -4.66 3.63
CA ALA A 109 12.33 -4.24 2.91
C ALA A 109 11.49 -5.40 2.34
N ARG A 110 12.04 -6.61 2.22
CA ARG A 110 11.32 -7.81 1.73
C ARG A 110 10.62 -8.58 2.85
N GLN A 111 10.84 -8.22 4.10
CA GLN A 111 10.15 -8.83 5.25
C GLN A 111 8.81 -8.14 5.50
N PRO A 112 7.72 -8.88 5.78
CA PRO A 112 6.40 -8.30 6.06
C PRO A 112 6.37 -7.17 7.08
N GLU A 113 7.25 -7.19 8.09
CA GLU A 113 7.36 -6.16 9.12
C GLU A 113 7.68 -4.77 8.56
N ALA A 114 8.34 -4.66 7.40
CA ALA A 114 8.61 -3.38 6.75
C ALA A 114 7.34 -2.61 6.34
N CYS A 115 6.22 -3.31 6.13
CA CYS A 115 4.94 -2.70 5.79
C CYS A 115 4.09 -2.39 7.04
N ALA A 116 4.41 -3.03 8.18
CA ALA A 116 3.53 -3.14 9.33
C ALA A 116 3.25 -1.81 10.03
N THR A 117 4.17 -0.84 9.98
CA THR A 117 3.98 0.46 10.66
C THR A 117 2.87 1.30 10.04
N CYS A 118 2.60 1.13 8.74
CA CYS A 118 1.57 1.89 8.03
C CYS A 118 0.34 1.03 7.73
N HIS A 119 0.52 -0.22 7.30
CA HIS A 119 -0.56 -1.15 6.96
C HIS A 119 -1.00 -1.98 8.18
N ASN A 120 -1.62 -1.31 9.14
CA ASN A 120 -2.16 -1.90 10.37
C ASN A 120 -3.36 -1.09 10.88
N GLY A 121 -3.98 -1.57 11.96
CA GLY A 121 -4.87 -0.74 12.76
C GLY A 121 -6.33 -0.77 12.30
N VAL A 122 -7.11 0.20 12.78
CA VAL A 122 -8.58 0.09 12.83
C VAL A 122 -9.25 0.22 11.46
N ASP A 123 -8.72 1.09 10.62
CA ASP A 123 -9.24 1.31 9.29
C ASP A 123 -8.66 0.28 8.34
N HIS A 124 -7.36 -0.03 8.39
CA HIS A 124 -6.70 -1.01 7.52
C HIS A 124 -5.77 -2.01 8.22
N ASN A 125 -6.33 -3.11 8.73
CA ASN A 125 -5.61 -4.13 9.49
C ASN A 125 -4.90 -5.19 8.61
N GLU A 126 -4.22 -4.82 7.52
CA GLU A 126 -3.64 -5.82 6.61
C GLU A 126 -2.53 -6.64 7.24
N PHE A 127 -1.64 -6.02 8.03
CA PHE A 127 -0.58 -6.75 8.72
C PHE A 127 -1.14 -7.78 9.69
N GLU A 128 -2.16 -7.43 10.48
CA GLU A 128 -2.81 -8.33 11.41
C GLU A 128 -3.48 -9.49 10.67
N ASN A 129 -4.24 -9.20 9.61
CA ASN A 129 -4.87 -10.25 8.79
C ASN A 129 -3.84 -11.17 8.15
N PHE A 130 -2.74 -10.63 7.61
CA PHE A 130 -1.67 -11.42 7.03
C PHE A 130 -1.02 -12.32 8.09
N MET A 131 -0.62 -11.77 9.24
CA MET A 131 0.08 -12.50 10.29
C MET A 131 -0.80 -13.58 10.93
N LEU A 132 -2.12 -13.38 10.99
CA LEU A 132 -3.08 -14.38 11.47
C LEU A 132 -3.50 -15.40 10.40
N SER A 133 -3.18 -15.15 9.13
CA SER A 133 -3.42 -16.11 8.05
C SER A 133 -2.43 -17.28 8.09
N LYS A 134 -2.72 -18.35 7.32
CA LYS A 134 -1.77 -19.46 7.15
C LYS A 134 -0.49 -19.04 6.43
N HIS A 135 -0.55 -18.07 5.52
CA HIS A 135 0.65 -17.53 4.88
C HIS A 135 1.57 -16.87 5.91
N GLY A 136 1.03 -15.98 6.75
CA GLY A 136 1.78 -15.32 7.81
C GLY A 136 2.23 -16.27 8.91
N THR A 137 1.45 -17.31 9.21
CA THR A 137 1.88 -18.36 10.16
C THR A 137 3.11 -19.12 9.64
N ILE A 138 3.14 -19.50 8.36
CA ILE A 138 4.31 -20.16 7.75
C ILE A 138 5.51 -19.22 7.74
N TYR A 139 5.31 -17.94 7.39
CA TYR A 139 6.36 -16.94 7.49
C TYR A 139 6.94 -16.86 8.91
N GLN A 140 6.10 -16.76 9.94
CA GLN A 140 6.56 -16.64 11.33
C GLN A 140 7.31 -17.88 11.84
N THR A 141 6.80 -19.06 11.48
CA THR A 141 7.29 -20.34 12.04
C THR A 141 8.48 -20.93 11.28
N LEU A 142 8.54 -20.69 9.97
CA LEU A 142 9.58 -21.22 9.09
C LEU A 142 10.34 -20.09 8.41
N GLY A 143 9.63 -19.16 7.79
CA GLY A 143 10.26 -18.19 6.88
C GLY A 143 11.25 -17.23 7.54
N LYS A 144 10.87 -16.63 8.65
CA LYS A 144 11.62 -15.54 9.31
C LYS A 144 13.08 -15.89 9.62
N THR A 145 13.38 -17.16 9.89
CA THR A 145 14.74 -17.61 10.24
C THR A 145 15.42 -18.45 9.15
N SER A 146 14.66 -19.00 8.19
CA SER A 146 15.20 -19.96 7.21
C SER A 146 15.18 -19.49 5.76
N TRP A 147 14.41 -18.46 5.43
CA TRP A 147 14.40 -17.90 4.08
C TRP A 147 15.56 -16.93 3.86
N ASN A 148 16.03 -16.89 2.62
CA ASN A 148 17.06 -15.96 2.19
C ASN A 148 16.42 -14.68 1.63
N PHE A 149 16.30 -13.66 2.48
CA PHE A 149 15.77 -12.35 2.08
C PHE A 149 16.73 -11.51 1.22
N GLU A 150 18.01 -11.91 1.08
CA GLU A 150 18.94 -11.23 0.15
C GLU A 150 18.61 -11.52 -1.32
N ALA A 151 17.97 -12.67 -1.59
CA ALA A 151 17.50 -13.00 -2.92
C ALA A 151 16.47 -11.95 -3.42
N PRO A 152 16.58 -11.47 -4.67
CA PRO A 152 15.55 -10.63 -5.29
C PRO A 152 14.18 -11.32 -5.30
N LEU A 153 13.09 -10.55 -5.26
CA LEU A 153 11.73 -11.11 -5.19
C LEU A 153 11.38 -12.06 -6.34
N LYS A 154 11.91 -11.81 -7.55
CA LYS A 154 11.75 -12.71 -8.71
C LYS A 154 12.29 -14.12 -8.46
N ASP A 155 13.26 -14.25 -7.56
CA ASP A 155 13.92 -15.50 -7.19
C ASP A 155 13.48 -15.96 -5.79
N ALA A 156 12.45 -15.36 -5.20
CA ALA A 156 12.04 -15.63 -3.81
C ALA A 156 11.69 -17.10 -3.57
N LEU A 157 10.98 -17.75 -4.50
CA LEU A 157 10.59 -19.15 -4.36
C LEU A 157 11.74 -20.14 -4.62
N THR A 158 12.73 -19.74 -5.43
CA THR A 158 13.84 -20.62 -5.86
C THR A 158 15.12 -20.35 -5.08
N GLY A 159 15.67 -19.14 -5.17
CA GLY A 159 16.89 -18.70 -4.47
C GLY A 159 16.63 -18.15 -3.07
N GLY A 160 15.41 -17.67 -2.81
CA GLY A 160 14.97 -17.21 -1.49
C GLY A 160 14.44 -18.33 -0.58
N ASN A 161 14.11 -19.49 -1.15
CA ASN A 161 13.46 -20.64 -0.48
C ASN A 161 12.13 -20.29 0.19
N TYR A 162 11.38 -19.32 -0.33
CA TYR A 162 10.09 -18.93 0.23
C TYR A 162 9.08 -20.06 0.02
N THR A 163 8.47 -20.52 1.10
CA THR A 163 7.44 -21.56 1.10
C THR A 163 6.03 -21.03 1.36
N ALA A 164 5.90 -19.72 1.58
CA ALA A 164 4.65 -18.98 1.64
C ALA A 164 4.88 -17.55 1.10
N PRO A 165 3.84 -16.84 0.65
CA PRO A 165 4.00 -15.48 0.16
C PRO A 165 4.26 -14.48 1.30
N THR A 166 4.86 -13.34 0.97
CA THR A 166 4.95 -12.13 1.80
C THR A 166 4.13 -10.99 1.20
N CYS A 167 3.97 -9.89 1.93
CA CYS A 167 3.36 -8.65 1.44
C CYS A 167 3.99 -8.23 0.10
N GLN A 168 5.31 -8.22 0.06
CA GLN A 168 6.11 -7.79 -1.08
C GLN A 168 5.98 -8.74 -2.25
N TYR A 169 6.06 -10.05 -2.02
CA TYR A 169 5.91 -11.03 -3.10
C TYR A 169 4.54 -10.91 -3.78
N CYS A 170 3.48 -10.71 -3.00
CA CYS A 170 2.13 -10.55 -3.52
C CYS A 170 1.92 -9.21 -4.22
N HIS A 171 2.38 -8.09 -3.65
CA HIS A 171 1.98 -6.76 -4.14
C HIS A 171 2.97 -6.13 -5.13
N PHE A 172 4.25 -6.50 -5.12
CA PHE A 172 5.22 -6.01 -6.12
C PHE A 172 5.13 -6.77 -7.43
N GLU A 173 4.61 -8.01 -7.39
CA GLU A 173 4.43 -8.84 -8.56
C GLU A 173 3.22 -8.37 -9.37
N ALA A 174 3.40 -8.19 -10.68
CA ALA A 174 2.33 -8.07 -11.64
C ALA A 174 2.76 -8.74 -12.94
N ASP A 175 1.96 -9.71 -13.38
CA ASP A 175 2.14 -10.40 -14.65
C ASP A 175 3.50 -11.12 -14.83
N GLY A 176 4.07 -11.61 -13.74
CA GLY A 176 5.36 -12.31 -13.67
C GLY A 176 6.56 -11.37 -13.53
N GLN A 177 6.33 -10.06 -13.40
CA GLN A 177 7.37 -9.08 -13.16
C GLN A 177 7.23 -8.46 -11.77
N PHE A 178 8.35 -8.08 -11.17
CA PHE A 178 8.40 -7.41 -9.87
C PHE A 178 8.85 -5.97 -10.09
N SER A 179 8.12 -5.01 -9.51
CA SER A 179 8.43 -3.58 -9.64
C SER A 179 7.99 -2.80 -8.40
N HIS A 180 8.51 -1.60 -8.20
CA HIS A 180 8.04 -0.66 -7.18
C HIS A 180 6.69 0.02 -7.52
N ASN A 181 5.94 -0.51 -8.50
CA ASN A 181 4.54 -0.14 -8.70
C ASN A 181 3.65 -1.23 -8.09
N LEU A 182 3.05 -0.92 -6.94
CA LEU A 182 2.25 -1.86 -6.15
C LEU A 182 0.76 -1.83 -6.51
N VAL A 183 0.35 -0.87 -7.34
CA VAL A 183 -1.07 -0.61 -7.58
C VAL A 183 -1.62 -1.30 -8.82
N LYS A 184 -0.77 -1.93 -9.65
CA LYS A 184 -1.17 -2.62 -10.90
C LYS A 184 -2.29 -3.66 -10.73
N LYS A 185 -2.41 -4.28 -9.56
CA LYS A 185 -3.42 -5.32 -9.28
C LYS A 185 -4.54 -4.87 -8.34
N SER A 186 -4.55 -3.61 -7.89
CA SER A 186 -5.59 -3.11 -6.97
C SER A 186 -6.98 -3.20 -7.59
N ARG A 187 -7.94 -3.80 -6.87
CA ARG A 187 -9.36 -3.92 -7.27
C ARG A 187 -10.26 -3.28 -6.22
N TRP A 188 -10.06 -3.61 -4.95
CA TRP A 188 -10.89 -3.10 -3.87
C TRP A 188 -10.34 -1.83 -3.21
N ALA A 189 -9.06 -1.50 -3.40
CA ALA A 189 -8.42 -0.30 -2.86
C ALA A 189 -8.67 -0.06 -1.36
N PHE A 190 -8.70 -1.14 -0.60
CA PHE A 190 -8.91 -1.16 0.84
C PHE A 190 -10.28 -0.67 1.35
N ASN A 191 -10.93 0.29 0.70
CA ASN A 191 -12.23 0.84 1.06
C ASN A 191 -13.34 0.34 0.10
N PRO A 192 -14.07 -0.74 0.43
CA PRO A 192 -15.15 -1.24 -0.41
C PRO A 192 -16.29 -0.23 -0.46
N THR A 193 -16.67 0.15 -1.69
CA THR A 193 -17.82 1.03 -1.93
C THR A 193 -18.78 0.37 -2.92
N PRO A 194 -20.06 0.79 -2.96
CA PRO A 194 -20.99 0.32 -4.00
C PRO A 194 -20.45 0.56 -5.42
N ALA A 195 -19.81 1.71 -5.66
CA ALA A 195 -19.23 2.04 -6.96
C ALA A 195 -18.12 1.05 -7.41
N ILE A 196 -17.41 0.43 -6.46
CA ILE A 196 -16.46 -0.65 -6.77
C ILE A 196 -17.20 -1.99 -6.92
N ALA A 197 -18.05 -2.33 -5.94
CA ALA A 197 -18.77 -3.59 -5.88
C ALA A 197 -19.62 -3.86 -7.13
N ASP A 198 -20.30 -2.84 -7.64
CA ASP A 198 -21.19 -2.94 -8.81
C ASP A 198 -20.42 -3.10 -10.13
N ASN A 199 -19.10 -2.88 -10.13
CA ASN A 199 -18.27 -2.83 -11.34
C ASN A 199 -17.21 -3.94 -11.43
N LEU A 200 -17.20 -4.92 -10.52
CA LEU A 200 -16.16 -5.98 -10.52
C LEU A 200 -16.11 -6.81 -11.82
N ASN A 201 -17.22 -6.90 -12.56
CA ASN A 201 -17.28 -7.60 -13.84
C ASN A 201 -16.73 -6.77 -15.03
N HIS A 202 -16.39 -5.50 -14.81
CA HIS A 202 -15.83 -4.65 -15.86
C HIS A 202 -14.44 -5.18 -16.27
N PRO A 203 -14.06 -5.18 -17.57
CA PRO A 203 -12.83 -5.83 -18.05
C PRO A 203 -11.54 -5.41 -17.32
N TRP A 204 -11.48 -4.16 -16.85
CA TRP A 204 -10.36 -3.66 -16.04
C TRP A 204 -10.19 -4.42 -14.71
N PHE A 205 -11.28 -4.74 -14.01
CA PHE A 205 -11.24 -5.49 -12.75
C PHE A 205 -10.96 -6.96 -12.98
N GLU A 206 -11.53 -7.55 -14.03
CA GLU A 206 -11.30 -8.95 -14.43
C GLU A 206 -9.84 -9.17 -14.83
N TYR A 207 -9.25 -8.26 -15.61
CA TYR A 207 -7.83 -8.34 -15.96
C TYR A 207 -6.93 -8.31 -14.72
N ARG A 208 -7.25 -7.45 -13.75
CA ARG A 208 -6.52 -7.38 -12.48
C ARG A 208 -6.73 -8.63 -11.61
N LYS A 209 -7.91 -9.23 -11.64
CA LYS A 209 -8.18 -10.51 -10.99
C LYS A 209 -7.35 -11.63 -11.62
N ALA A 210 -7.24 -11.66 -12.94
CA ALA A 210 -6.41 -12.63 -13.66
C ALA A 210 -4.92 -12.50 -13.28
N MET A 211 -4.42 -11.28 -13.08
CA MET A 211 -3.07 -11.06 -12.56
C MET A 211 -2.90 -11.63 -11.14
N TRP A 212 -3.88 -11.44 -10.25
CA TRP A 212 -3.87 -12.08 -8.93
C TRP A 212 -3.86 -13.60 -9.01
N VAL A 213 -4.72 -14.18 -9.86
CA VAL A 213 -4.75 -15.63 -10.09
C VAL A 213 -3.38 -16.14 -10.54
N LYS A 214 -2.69 -15.41 -11.42
CA LYS A 214 -1.32 -15.75 -11.86
C LYS A 214 -0.32 -15.72 -10.69
N THR A 215 -0.37 -14.71 -9.82
CA THR A 215 0.46 -14.66 -8.60
C THR A 215 0.23 -15.87 -7.71
N CYS A 216 -1.04 -16.19 -7.45
CA CYS A 216 -1.42 -17.33 -6.62
C CYS A 216 -1.02 -18.67 -7.26
N SER A 217 -1.01 -18.72 -8.59
CA SER A 217 -0.69 -19.93 -9.36
C SER A 217 0.78 -20.32 -9.33
N ASN A 218 1.64 -19.50 -8.72
CA ASN A 218 3.00 -19.89 -8.39
C ASN A 218 3.06 -21.00 -7.32
N CYS A 219 1.99 -21.21 -6.54
CA CYS A 219 1.93 -22.22 -5.48
C CYS A 219 0.63 -23.05 -5.51
N HIS A 220 -0.49 -22.46 -5.91
CA HIS A 220 -1.80 -23.12 -5.94
C HIS A 220 -2.25 -23.43 -7.37
N SER A 221 -3.25 -24.29 -7.55
CA SER A 221 -3.89 -24.40 -8.86
C SER A 221 -4.64 -23.10 -9.19
N PRO A 222 -4.75 -22.72 -10.48
CA PRO A 222 -5.56 -21.57 -10.88
C PRO A 222 -7.00 -21.64 -10.39
N SER A 223 -7.60 -22.84 -10.39
CA SER A 223 -8.96 -23.06 -9.91
C SER A 223 -9.14 -22.78 -8.41
N PHE A 224 -8.15 -23.12 -7.59
CA PHE A 224 -8.16 -22.82 -6.16
C PHE A 224 -8.09 -21.31 -5.93
N ALA A 225 -7.16 -20.64 -6.62
CA ALA A 225 -7.00 -19.20 -6.53
C ALA A 225 -8.27 -18.44 -6.96
N GLU A 226 -8.85 -18.80 -8.09
CA GLU A 226 -10.10 -18.25 -8.62
C GLU A 226 -11.25 -18.39 -7.61
N THR A 227 -11.38 -19.57 -7.00
CA THR A 227 -12.44 -19.86 -6.02
C THR A 227 -12.29 -19.01 -4.77
N TYR A 228 -11.07 -18.88 -4.26
CA TYR A 228 -10.81 -18.10 -3.04
C TYR A 228 -11.02 -16.60 -3.28
N LEU A 229 -10.51 -16.06 -4.40
CA LEU A 229 -10.72 -14.66 -4.78
C LEU A 229 -12.20 -14.33 -5.03
N THR A 230 -12.94 -15.24 -5.66
CA THR A 230 -14.39 -15.07 -5.87
C THR A 230 -15.15 -15.10 -4.55
N THR A 231 -14.73 -15.94 -3.60
CA THR A 231 -15.31 -15.97 -2.25
C THR A 231 -15.05 -14.65 -1.52
N ALA A 232 -13.82 -14.13 -1.61
CA ALA A 232 -13.46 -12.83 -1.02
C ALA A 232 -14.29 -11.68 -1.62
N ASP A 233 -14.47 -11.65 -2.95
CA ASP A 233 -15.30 -10.65 -3.62
C ASP A 233 -16.76 -10.72 -3.11
N LYS A 234 -17.35 -11.92 -3.00
CA LYS A 234 -18.72 -12.10 -2.50
C LYS A 234 -18.88 -11.67 -1.05
N GLY A 235 -17.98 -12.10 -0.16
CA GLY A 235 -18.02 -11.70 1.25
C GLY A 235 -17.88 -10.19 1.43
N THR A 236 -17.06 -9.54 0.60
CA THR A 236 -16.91 -8.08 0.60
C THR A 236 -18.20 -7.39 0.15
N ILE A 237 -18.85 -7.88 -0.91
CA ILE A 237 -20.15 -7.37 -1.37
C ILE A 237 -21.23 -7.51 -0.28
N GLU A 238 -21.27 -8.65 0.41
CA GLU A 238 -22.19 -8.88 1.53
C GLU A 238 -21.94 -7.90 2.68
N GLY A 239 -20.67 -7.63 3.02
CA GLY A 239 -20.29 -6.62 4.00
C GLY A 239 -20.74 -5.20 3.61
N VAL A 240 -20.51 -4.80 2.35
CA VAL A 240 -20.99 -3.52 1.82
C VAL A 240 -22.51 -3.41 1.93
N LYS A 241 -23.25 -4.48 1.65
CA LYS A 241 -24.71 -4.47 1.77
C LYS A 241 -25.17 -4.16 3.21
N VAL A 242 -24.54 -4.77 4.21
CA VAL A 242 -24.85 -4.52 5.63
C VAL A 242 -24.57 -3.07 6.02
N GLU A 243 -23.42 -2.52 5.59
CA GLU A 243 -23.08 -1.11 5.82
C GLU A 243 -24.10 -0.17 5.18
N GLN A 244 -24.50 -0.43 3.92
CA GLN A 244 -25.50 0.39 3.21
C GLN A 244 -26.90 0.30 3.85
N GLU A 245 -27.28 -0.84 4.44
CA GLU A 245 -28.52 -0.97 5.20
C GLU A 245 -28.51 -0.10 6.46
N ALA A 246 -27.41 -0.12 7.22
CA ALA A 246 -27.24 0.73 8.40
C ALA A 246 -27.19 2.23 8.03
N LYS A 247 -26.47 2.58 6.96
CA LYS A 247 -26.34 3.94 6.45
C LYS A 247 -27.68 4.58 6.15
N LYS A 248 -28.61 3.85 5.51
CA LYS A 248 -29.97 4.35 5.21
C LYS A 248 -30.73 4.82 6.45
N VAL A 249 -30.58 4.11 7.57
CA VAL A 249 -31.25 4.49 8.83
C VAL A 249 -30.68 5.80 9.35
N VAL A 250 -29.36 5.94 9.38
CA VAL A 250 -28.68 7.16 9.87
C VAL A 250 -28.98 8.36 8.96
N GLU A 251 -28.96 8.16 7.64
CA GLU A 251 -29.30 9.21 6.67
C GLU A 251 -30.76 9.66 6.76
N ALA A 252 -31.70 8.74 7.02
CA ALA A 252 -33.10 9.09 7.25
C ALA A 252 -33.26 9.94 8.52
N LEU A 253 -32.63 9.54 9.63
CA LEU A 253 -32.63 10.33 10.86
C LEU A 253 -32.03 11.72 10.66
N TYR A 254 -30.91 11.81 9.93
CA TYR A 254 -30.29 13.08 9.56
C TYR A 254 -31.24 13.94 8.72
N LYS A 255 -31.88 13.37 7.70
CA LYS A 255 -32.80 14.11 6.83
C LYS A 255 -34.01 14.67 7.60
N ASP A 256 -34.49 13.91 8.58
CA ASP A 256 -35.66 14.29 9.38
C ASP A 256 -35.32 15.21 10.57
N GLY A 257 -34.04 15.55 10.76
CA GLY A 257 -33.61 16.42 11.88
C GLY A 257 -33.63 15.73 13.24
N LEU A 258 -33.58 14.39 13.26
CA LEU A 258 -33.79 13.56 14.45
C LEU A 258 -32.49 13.06 15.10
N LEU A 259 -31.32 13.38 14.55
CA LEU A 259 -30.08 13.09 15.27
C LEU A 259 -30.05 13.89 16.58
N THR A 260 -29.49 13.29 17.62
CA THR A 260 -29.38 13.95 18.92
C THR A 260 -28.53 15.21 18.80
N GLY A 261 -29.13 16.37 19.07
CA GLY A 261 -28.47 17.67 18.92
C GLY A 261 -28.76 18.36 17.58
N GLN A 262 -29.38 17.70 16.60
CA GLN A 262 -29.35 18.19 15.22
C GLN A 262 -29.90 19.61 15.00
N THR A 263 -30.94 19.94 15.74
CA THR A 263 -31.63 21.23 15.64
C THR A 263 -31.24 22.19 16.77
N THR A 264 -30.44 21.75 17.73
CA THR A 264 -30.15 22.51 18.96
C THR A 264 -28.66 22.74 19.21
N ASN A 265 -27.79 21.83 18.77
CA ASN A 265 -26.35 21.84 19.02
C ASN A 265 -25.52 20.97 18.04
N ARG A 266 -25.97 20.85 16.78
CA ARG A 266 -25.42 20.06 15.64
C ARG A 266 -25.96 18.65 15.45
#